data_AF-A0A644YTC9-F1
#
_entry.id   AF-A0A644YTC9-F1
#
_cell.length_a   1.000
_cell.length_b   1.000
_cell.length_c   1.000
_cell.angle_alpha   90.00
_cell.angle_beta   90.00
_cell.angle_gamma   90.00
#
_symmetry.space_group_name_H-M   'P 1'
#
loop_
_entity.id
_entity.type
_entity.pdbx_description
1 polymer ?
#
loop_
_entity_poly.entity_id
_entity_poly.type
_entity_poly.pdbx_seq_one_letter_code
_entity_poly.pdbx_strand_id
1 'polypeptide(L)'
;MEIPKEEKRKLKTFQLNNKEDFIYYLYQLICRCYKILKRQDRYLNELKVYIEDVQRKNILKRAEVIDVPYEDYSDFLALQGHIETHLLNTVGDLQGSSLSYYKFRDLIQKKKKKKTLPFEMREIEDDILEILVGFNRARNFQNHEPESLITAEAKMVEEKYLLPIEYNPIQIINYETCTLEFLADMYKSYKELNDGANKVFESMMLDYEFLLGTKVEIIDVIAMNSKGMAHLEAVKLASEIQG
;
A
#
# COMPACT_ATOMS: atom_id res chain seq x y z
N MET A 1 -5.12 22.10 -23.73
CA MET A 1 -5.78 21.70 -24.98
C MET A 1 -6.76 20.61 -24.56
N GLU A 2 -8.06 20.90 -24.57
CA GLU A 2 -9.04 20.04 -23.90
C GLU A 2 -9.17 18.70 -24.64
N ILE A 3 -8.93 17.59 -23.94
CA ILE A 3 -8.97 16.26 -24.55
C ILE A 3 -10.44 15.86 -24.79
N PRO A 4 -10.83 15.50 -26.03
CA PRO A 4 -12.20 15.07 -26.33
C PRO A 4 -12.67 13.91 -25.45
N LYS A 5 -13.95 13.91 -25.05
CA LYS A 5 -14.53 12.90 -24.13
C LYS A 5 -14.32 11.45 -24.59
N GLU A 6 -14.40 11.19 -25.90
CA GLU A 6 -14.18 9.85 -26.45
C GLU A 6 -12.71 9.41 -26.36
N GLU A 7 -11.79 10.35 -26.52
CA GLU A 7 -10.36 10.11 -26.40
C GLU A 7 -9.97 9.89 -24.93
N LYS A 8 -10.52 10.69 -24.00
CA LYS A 8 -10.37 10.46 -22.56
C LYS A 8 -10.78 9.04 -22.17
N ARG A 9 -11.94 8.56 -22.65
CA ARG A 9 -12.41 7.18 -22.37
C ARG A 9 -11.41 6.11 -22.79
N LYS A 10 -10.74 6.28 -23.94
CA LYS A 10 -9.72 5.34 -24.42
C LYS A 10 -8.44 5.39 -23.58
N LEU A 11 -8.08 6.57 -23.09
CA LEU A 11 -6.85 6.79 -22.31
C LEU A 11 -6.98 6.44 -20.82
N LYS A 12 -8.19 6.30 -20.28
CA LYS A 12 -8.43 5.94 -18.86
C LYS A 12 -7.82 4.61 -18.43
N THR A 13 -7.61 3.69 -19.38
CA THR A 13 -7.06 2.35 -19.13
C THR A 13 -5.97 2.04 -20.14
N PHE A 14 -4.81 1.64 -19.66
CA PHE A 14 -3.75 1.11 -20.51
C PHE A 14 -4.20 -0.24 -21.10
N GLN A 15 -4.14 -0.37 -22.43
CA GLN A 15 -4.58 -1.59 -23.13
C GLN A 15 -3.46 -2.63 -23.12
N LEU A 16 -3.83 -3.88 -22.82
CA LEU A 16 -2.90 -5.01 -22.72
C LEU A 16 -3.18 -5.99 -23.86
N ASN A 17 -2.65 -5.70 -25.05
CA ASN A 17 -3.00 -6.41 -26.29
C ASN A 17 -1.93 -7.41 -26.73
N ASN A 18 -0.66 -7.02 -26.66
CA ASN A 18 0.49 -7.83 -27.07
C ASN A 18 1.45 -8.06 -25.90
N LYS A 19 2.55 -8.80 -26.12
CA LYS A 19 3.50 -9.15 -25.05
C LYS A 19 4.22 -7.91 -24.49
N GLU A 20 4.55 -6.97 -25.37
CA GLU A 20 5.26 -5.73 -25.06
C GLU A 20 4.46 -4.83 -24.12
N ASP A 21 3.13 -4.75 -24.31
CA ASP A 21 2.23 -4.01 -23.42
C ASP A 21 2.28 -4.57 -21.99
N PHE A 22 2.32 -5.89 -21.84
CA PHE A 22 2.40 -6.56 -20.52
C PHE A 22 3.75 -6.33 -19.87
N ILE A 23 4.84 -6.42 -20.65
CA ILE A 23 6.20 -6.10 -20.18
C ILE A 23 6.23 -4.66 -19.67
N TYR A 24 5.72 -3.70 -20.44
CA TYR A 24 5.70 -2.29 -20.03
C TYR A 24 4.85 -2.06 -18.78
N TYR A 25 3.67 -2.67 -18.71
CA TYR A 25 2.79 -2.56 -17.54
C TYR A 25 3.45 -3.08 -16.27
N LEU A 26 4.08 -4.26 -16.35
CA LEU A 26 4.76 -4.87 -15.21
C LEU A 26 6.03 -4.10 -14.84
N TYR A 27 6.79 -3.58 -15.80
CA TYR A 27 7.89 -2.64 -15.56
C TYR A 27 7.42 -1.42 -14.74
N GLN A 28 6.29 -0.82 -15.14
CA GLN A 28 5.73 0.33 -14.42
C GLN A 28 5.31 -0.05 -12.98
N LEU A 29 4.77 -1.26 -12.75
CA LEU A 29 4.46 -1.77 -11.41
C LEU A 29 5.72 -1.98 -10.58
N ILE A 30 6.72 -2.68 -11.12
CA ILE A 30 7.99 -2.98 -10.44
C ILE A 30 8.66 -1.67 -10.00
N CYS A 31 8.80 -0.70 -10.91
CA CYS A 31 9.44 0.58 -10.58
C CYS A 31 8.69 1.36 -9.49
N ARG A 32 7.35 1.27 -9.43
CA ARG A 32 6.56 1.93 -8.38
C ARG A 32 6.68 1.19 -7.06
N CYS A 33 6.43 -0.12 -7.08
CA CYS A 33 6.47 -0.97 -5.90
C CYS A 33 7.84 -0.93 -5.23
N TYR A 34 8.94 -1.07 -5.98
CA TYR A 34 10.29 -0.97 -5.45
C TYR A 34 10.56 0.34 -4.70
N LYS A 35 10.11 1.49 -5.26
CA LYS A 35 10.26 2.79 -4.60
C LYS A 35 9.40 2.93 -3.34
N ILE A 36 8.23 2.32 -3.33
CA ILE A 36 7.32 2.31 -2.17
C ILE A 36 7.93 1.45 -1.06
N LEU A 37 8.37 0.23 -1.37
CA LEU A 37 9.02 -0.69 -0.41
C LEU A 37 10.27 -0.07 0.22
N LYS A 38 11.15 0.54 -0.60
CA LYS A 38 12.36 1.22 -0.08
C LYS A 38 12.03 2.36 0.90
N ARG A 39 10.91 3.06 0.70
CA ARG A 39 10.42 4.09 1.63
C ARG A 39 9.82 3.45 2.89
N GLN A 40 9.06 2.38 2.73
CA GLN A 40 8.48 1.62 3.84
C GLN A 40 9.56 1.09 4.77
N ASP A 41 10.60 0.45 4.23
CA ASP A 41 11.75 -0.04 5.01
C ASP A 41 12.43 1.08 5.80
N ARG A 42 12.60 2.25 5.18
CA ARG A 42 13.17 3.42 5.85
C ARG A 42 12.31 3.85 7.04
N TYR A 43 11.01 4.05 6.84
CA TYR A 43 10.14 4.53 7.93
C TYR A 43 9.93 3.47 9.02
N LEU A 44 9.89 2.18 8.64
CA LEU A 44 9.88 1.07 9.61
C LEU A 44 11.15 1.09 10.47
N ASN A 45 12.31 1.37 9.87
CA ASN A 45 13.55 1.49 10.62
C ASN A 45 13.55 2.73 11.54
N GLU A 46 13.03 3.87 11.08
CA GLU A 46 12.87 5.08 11.91
C GLU A 46 11.98 4.79 13.14
N LEU A 47 10.82 4.13 12.95
CA LEU A 47 9.93 3.73 14.03
C LEU A 47 10.58 2.72 14.99
N LYS A 48 11.29 1.72 14.46
CA LYS A 48 12.03 0.74 15.25
C LYS A 48 13.06 1.42 16.16
N VAL A 49 13.86 2.34 15.60
CA VAL A 49 14.87 3.09 16.35
C VAL A 49 14.23 3.93 17.45
N TYR A 50 13.10 4.57 17.17
CA TYR A 50 12.33 5.32 18.17
C TYR A 50 11.88 4.41 19.33
N ILE A 51 11.25 3.26 19.02
CA ILE A 51 10.81 2.28 20.02
C ILE A 51 11.99 1.83 20.90
N GLU A 52 13.12 1.46 20.28
CA GLU A 52 14.31 1.02 21.01
C GLU A 52 14.88 2.11 21.92
N ASP A 53 14.89 3.37 21.49
CA ASP A 53 15.37 4.50 22.29
C ASP A 53 14.47 4.75 23.51
N VAL A 54 13.15 4.72 23.32
CA VAL A 54 12.17 4.81 24.41
C VAL A 54 12.37 3.69 25.44
N GLN A 55 12.54 2.44 24.97
CA GLN A 55 12.81 1.29 25.84
C GLN A 55 14.08 1.48 26.65
N ARG A 56 15.20 1.88 26.00
CA ARG A 56 16.48 2.12 26.67
C ARG A 56 16.37 3.20 27.75
N LYS A 57 15.66 4.28 27.48
CA LYS A 57 15.41 5.36 28.45
C LYS A 57 14.56 4.89 29.64
N ASN A 58 13.67 3.92 29.43
CA ASN A 58 12.84 3.38 30.51
C ASN A 58 13.56 2.34 31.40
N ILE A 59 14.60 1.65 30.91
CA ILE A 59 15.41 0.72 31.74
C ILE A 59 15.90 1.41 33.03
N LEU A 60 16.23 2.70 32.94
CA LEU A 60 16.67 3.52 34.08
C LEU A 60 15.53 3.86 35.06
N LYS A 61 14.28 3.89 34.58
CA LYS A 61 13.10 4.31 35.35
C LYS A 61 12.33 3.14 35.98
N ARG A 62 12.52 1.90 35.51
CA ARG A 62 11.86 0.68 35.99
C ARG A 62 10.33 0.75 36.00
N ALA A 63 9.72 1.52 35.09
CA ALA A 63 8.26 1.56 34.97
C ALA A 63 7.73 0.26 34.33
N GLU A 64 6.64 -0.28 34.87
CA GLU A 64 5.96 -1.47 34.32
C GLU A 64 5.26 -1.17 32.98
N VAL A 65 4.68 0.03 32.84
CA VAL A 65 4.08 0.53 31.60
C VAL A 65 4.87 1.74 31.13
N ILE A 66 5.10 1.81 29.81
CA ILE A 66 5.81 2.92 29.18
C ILE A 66 4.80 3.70 28.37
N ASP A 67 4.56 4.95 28.76
CA ASP A 67 3.76 5.87 27.97
C ASP A 67 4.64 6.64 26.99
N VAL A 68 4.11 6.85 25.80
CA VAL A 68 4.68 7.70 24.75
C VAL A 68 3.68 8.82 24.41
N PRO A 69 4.15 10.01 24.00
CA PRO A 69 3.26 11.06 23.51
C PRO A 69 2.38 10.52 22.37
N TYR A 70 1.07 10.77 22.44
CA TYR A 70 0.15 10.30 21.40
C TYR A 70 0.43 10.94 20.04
N GLU A 71 0.94 12.18 20.02
CA GLU A 71 1.37 12.87 18.79
C GLU A 71 2.46 12.10 18.05
N ASP A 72 3.43 11.50 18.75
CA ASP A 72 4.47 10.69 18.12
C ASP A 72 3.86 9.45 17.42
N TYR A 73 2.89 8.79 18.07
CA TYR A 73 2.13 7.69 17.46
C TYR A 73 1.36 8.18 16.22
N SER A 74 0.65 9.30 16.34
CA SER A 74 -0.14 9.87 15.24
C SER A 74 0.72 10.24 14.03
N ASP A 75 1.90 10.80 14.24
CA ASP A 75 2.83 11.17 13.17
C ASP A 75 3.38 9.93 12.45
N PHE A 76 3.77 8.90 13.21
CA PHE A 76 4.17 7.63 12.61
C PHE A 76 3.02 6.95 11.88
N LEU A 77 1.80 6.98 12.43
CA LEU A 77 0.60 6.45 11.79
C LEU A 77 0.32 7.16 10.46
N ALA A 78 0.41 8.49 10.42
CA ALA A 78 0.21 9.27 9.20
C ALA A 78 1.27 8.94 8.13
N LEU A 79 2.54 8.86 8.54
CA LEU A 79 3.65 8.52 7.64
C LEU A 79 3.51 7.11 7.07
N GLN A 80 3.32 6.11 7.93
CA GLN A 80 3.23 4.71 7.55
C GLN A 80 1.94 4.44 6.76
N GLY A 81 0.81 4.96 7.22
CA GLY A 81 -0.50 4.77 6.58
C GLY A 81 -0.54 5.34 5.18
N HIS A 82 0.13 6.46 4.92
CA HIS A 82 0.27 7.00 3.57
C HIS A 82 1.01 6.03 2.63
N ILE A 83 2.10 5.41 3.10
CA ILE A 83 2.87 4.47 2.30
C ILE A 83 2.11 3.17 2.09
N GLU A 84 1.49 2.64 3.14
CA GLU A 84 0.64 1.46 3.07
C GLU A 84 -0.51 1.64 2.09
N THR A 85 -1.25 2.74 2.17
CA THR A 85 -2.35 3.04 1.23
C THR A 85 -1.85 3.00 -0.22
N HIS A 86 -0.68 3.62 -0.47
CA HIS A 86 -0.09 3.62 -1.80
C HIS A 86 0.38 2.23 -2.25
N LEU A 87 0.96 1.45 -1.32
CA LEU A 87 1.38 0.07 -1.56
C LEU A 87 0.18 -0.81 -1.90
N LEU A 88 -0.84 -0.82 -1.06
CA LEU A 88 -2.09 -1.57 -1.23
C LEU A 88 -2.80 -1.22 -2.54
N ASN A 89 -2.83 0.05 -2.94
CA ASN A 89 -3.35 0.44 -4.24
C ASN A 89 -2.50 -0.11 -5.41
N THR A 90 -1.17 -0.16 -5.25
CA THR A 90 -0.23 -0.65 -6.28
C THR A 90 -0.21 -2.18 -6.39
N VAL A 91 -0.51 -2.92 -5.32
CA VAL A 91 -0.43 -4.38 -5.33
C VAL A 91 -1.79 -5.06 -5.33
N GLY A 92 -2.77 -4.54 -4.58
CA GLY A 92 -4.02 -5.23 -4.24
C GLY A 92 -5.30 -4.67 -4.86
N ASP A 93 -5.27 -3.53 -5.56
CA ASP A 93 -6.49 -2.94 -6.16
C ASP A 93 -7.06 -3.83 -7.30
N LEU A 94 -8.37 -3.82 -7.52
CA LEU A 94 -9.05 -4.55 -8.63
C LEU A 94 -10.01 -3.66 -9.45
N GLN A 95 -10.09 -2.37 -9.16
CA GLN A 95 -10.91 -1.41 -9.88
C GLN A 95 -10.49 -1.34 -11.37
N GLY A 96 -11.47 -1.19 -12.27
CA GLY A 96 -11.21 -1.30 -13.72
C GLY A 96 -10.09 -0.38 -14.24
N SER A 97 -10.03 0.86 -13.76
CA SER A 97 -9.04 1.86 -14.14
C SER A 97 -7.82 1.97 -13.21
N SER A 98 -7.70 1.15 -12.15
CA SER A 98 -6.55 1.20 -11.25
C SER A 98 -5.30 0.55 -11.86
N LEU A 99 -4.11 0.81 -11.32
CA LEU A 99 -2.87 0.14 -11.71
C LEU A 99 -2.45 -0.75 -10.55
N SER A 100 -2.56 -2.07 -10.70
CA SER A 100 -2.12 -3.00 -9.66
C SER A 100 -1.64 -4.34 -10.19
N TYR A 101 -0.81 -5.02 -9.39
CA TYR A 101 -0.37 -6.38 -9.69
C TYR A 101 -1.50 -7.41 -9.61
N TYR A 102 -2.40 -7.29 -8.62
CA TYR A 102 -3.51 -8.23 -8.51
C TYR A 102 -4.43 -8.16 -9.74
N LYS A 103 -4.74 -6.96 -10.22
CA LYS A 103 -5.52 -6.76 -11.46
C LYS A 103 -4.79 -7.33 -12.68
N PHE A 104 -3.47 -7.19 -12.75
CA PHE A 104 -2.66 -7.78 -13.81
C PHE A 104 -2.78 -9.31 -13.85
N ARG A 105 -2.66 -9.99 -12.70
CA ARG A 105 -2.80 -11.45 -12.61
C ARG A 105 -4.22 -11.92 -12.90
N ASP A 106 -5.23 -11.23 -12.37
CA ASP A 106 -6.64 -11.52 -12.66
C ASP A 106 -6.95 -11.41 -14.17
N LEU A 107 -6.41 -10.39 -14.85
CA LEU A 107 -6.56 -10.24 -16.30
C LEU A 107 -5.90 -11.40 -17.06
N ILE A 108 -4.69 -11.81 -16.67
CA ILE A 108 -4.00 -12.95 -17.28
C ILE A 108 -4.84 -14.22 -17.13
N GLN A 109 -5.34 -14.51 -15.93
CA GLN A 109 -6.19 -15.67 -15.68
C GLN A 109 -7.45 -15.63 -16.56
N LYS A 110 -8.11 -14.47 -16.68
CA LYS A 110 -9.28 -14.29 -17.56
C LYS A 110 -8.95 -14.53 -19.03
N LYS A 111 -7.82 -14.02 -19.53
CA LYS A 111 -7.36 -14.24 -20.91
C LYS A 111 -6.93 -15.68 -21.19
N LYS A 112 -6.27 -16.34 -20.23
CA LYS A 112 -5.94 -17.78 -20.31
C LYS A 112 -7.21 -18.63 -20.42
N LYS A 113 -8.21 -18.41 -19.56
CA LYS A 113 -9.51 -19.12 -19.60
C LYS A 113 -10.24 -18.95 -20.93
N LYS A 114 -10.16 -17.76 -21.53
CA LYS A 114 -10.75 -17.46 -22.84
C LYS A 114 -9.90 -17.91 -24.04
N LYS A 115 -8.69 -18.44 -23.82
CA LYS A 115 -7.71 -18.79 -24.86
C LYS A 115 -7.35 -17.61 -25.76
N THR A 116 -7.30 -16.39 -25.20
CA THR A 116 -6.97 -15.15 -25.91
C THR A 116 -5.65 -14.52 -25.49
N LEU A 117 -4.89 -15.19 -24.61
CA LEU A 117 -3.54 -14.76 -24.26
C LEU A 117 -2.56 -15.18 -25.38
N PRO A 118 -1.87 -14.25 -26.05
CA PRO A 118 -1.07 -14.57 -27.23
C PRO A 118 0.33 -15.15 -26.91
N PHE A 119 0.66 -15.32 -25.63
CA PHE A 119 1.94 -15.81 -25.14
C PHE A 119 1.73 -16.63 -23.86
N GLU A 120 2.74 -17.41 -23.48
CA GLU A 120 2.75 -18.14 -22.22
C GLU A 120 3.05 -17.22 -21.04
N MET A 121 2.52 -17.57 -19.87
CA MET A 121 2.82 -16.92 -18.60
C MET A 121 2.94 -17.98 -17.52
N ARG A 122 3.86 -17.79 -16.57
CA ARG A 122 3.92 -18.65 -15.38
C ARG A 122 2.61 -18.64 -14.61
N GLU A 123 2.30 -19.74 -13.94
CA GLU A 123 1.22 -19.78 -12.95
C GLU A 123 1.61 -19.00 -11.70
N ILE A 124 0.61 -18.45 -11.00
CA ILE A 124 0.85 -17.74 -9.74
C ILE A 124 0.87 -18.78 -8.64
N GLU A 125 1.77 -18.61 -7.68
CA GLU A 125 1.77 -19.43 -6.48
C GLU A 125 0.54 -19.11 -5.61
N ASP A 126 -0.04 -20.13 -4.99
CA ASP A 126 -1.27 -19.99 -4.19
C ASP A 126 -1.07 -19.08 -2.98
N ASP A 127 0.10 -19.12 -2.34
CA ASP A 127 0.45 -18.25 -1.22
C ASP A 127 0.52 -16.77 -1.63
N ILE A 128 1.06 -16.46 -2.81
CA ILE A 128 1.05 -15.11 -3.36
C ILE A 128 -0.38 -14.64 -3.65
N LEU A 129 -1.23 -15.54 -4.17
CA LEU A 129 -2.64 -15.22 -4.41
C LEU A 129 -3.39 -14.93 -3.11
N GLU A 130 -3.14 -15.68 -2.03
CA GLU A 130 -3.70 -15.42 -0.70
C GLU A 130 -3.27 -14.05 -0.16
N ILE A 131 -1.99 -13.69 -0.32
CA ILE A 131 -1.49 -12.36 0.07
C ILE A 131 -2.20 -11.26 -0.73
N LEU A 132 -2.37 -11.43 -2.04
CA LEU A 132 -3.06 -10.44 -2.89
C LEU A 132 -4.54 -10.26 -2.50
N VAL A 133 -5.22 -11.35 -2.16
CA VAL A 133 -6.60 -11.30 -1.63
C VAL A 133 -6.64 -10.54 -0.31
N GLY A 134 -5.68 -10.80 0.59
CA GLY A 134 -5.53 -10.06 1.85
C GLY A 134 -5.33 -8.56 1.62
N PHE A 135 -4.43 -8.20 0.71
CA PHE A 135 -4.17 -6.81 0.34
C PHE A 135 -5.39 -6.12 -0.28
N ASN A 136 -6.17 -6.82 -1.10
CA ASN A 136 -7.41 -6.24 -1.63
C ASN A 136 -8.42 -5.93 -0.51
N ARG A 137 -8.57 -6.84 0.47
CA ARG A 137 -9.45 -6.62 1.63
C ARG A 137 -8.96 -5.45 2.48
N ALA A 138 -7.67 -5.41 2.79
CA ALA A 138 -7.05 -4.30 3.54
C ALA A 138 -7.24 -2.96 2.82
N ARG A 139 -6.98 -2.92 1.50
CA ARG A 139 -7.20 -1.74 0.66
C ARG A 139 -8.63 -1.23 0.76
N ASN A 140 -9.60 -2.14 0.67
CA ASN A 140 -11.02 -1.76 0.72
C ASN A 140 -11.41 -1.25 2.10
N PHE A 141 -10.88 -1.85 3.18
CA PHE A 141 -11.10 -1.38 4.54
C PHE A 141 -10.46 -0.01 4.79
N GLN A 142 -9.25 0.24 4.30
CA GLN A 142 -8.58 1.53 4.52
C GLN A 142 -9.17 2.67 3.70
N ASN A 143 -9.57 2.41 2.46
CA ASN A 143 -10.14 3.44 1.59
C ASN A 143 -11.65 3.65 1.81
N HIS A 144 -12.29 2.81 2.64
CA HIS A 144 -13.70 2.94 3.01
C HIS A 144 -13.89 2.68 4.50
N GLU A 145 -14.26 3.72 5.25
CA GLU A 145 -14.64 3.59 6.66
C GLU A 145 -15.96 2.80 6.78
N PRO A 146 -15.96 1.60 7.38
CA PRO A 146 -17.15 0.77 7.44
C PRO A 146 -18.00 1.11 8.67
N GLU A 147 -19.33 1.13 8.53
CA GLU A 147 -20.27 1.30 9.67
C GLU A 147 -20.11 0.22 10.74
N SER A 148 -19.52 -0.93 10.41
CA SER A 148 -19.18 -1.96 11.39
C SER A 148 -18.18 -1.48 12.44
N LEU A 149 -17.37 -0.45 12.14
CA LEU A 149 -16.49 0.19 13.12
C LEU A 149 -17.31 0.83 14.24
N ILE A 150 -18.36 1.59 13.90
CA ILE A 150 -19.28 2.21 14.88
C ILE A 150 -19.93 1.14 15.76
N THR A 151 -20.34 0.02 15.16
CA THR A 151 -20.94 -1.10 15.91
C THR A 151 -19.93 -1.72 16.88
N ALA A 152 -18.68 -1.89 16.45
CA ALA A 152 -17.62 -2.43 17.30
C ALA A 152 -17.27 -1.46 18.45
N GLU A 153 -17.13 -0.17 18.17
CA GLU A 153 -16.87 0.87 19.17
C GLU A 153 -17.98 0.93 20.22
N ALA A 154 -19.26 0.92 19.81
CA ALA A 154 -20.39 0.89 20.73
C ALA A 154 -20.32 -0.33 21.66
N LYS A 155 -19.99 -1.51 21.12
CA LYS A 155 -19.80 -2.73 21.91
C LYS A 155 -18.63 -2.60 22.90
N MET A 156 -17.50 -2.02 22.49
CA MET A 156 -16.36 -1.82 23.38
C MET A 156 -16.64 -0.81 24.51
N VAL A 157 -17.53 0.16 24.28
CA VAL A 157 -18.05 1.06 25.33
C VAL A 157 -18.94 0.29 26.30
N GLU A 158 -19.87 -0.54 25.80
CA GLU A 158 -20.73 -1.39 26.65
C GLU A 158 -19.91 -2.35 27.52
N GLU A 159 -18.86 -2.93 26.95
CA GLU A 159 -17.92 -3.83 27.64
C GLU A 159 -16.89 -3.10 28.51
N LYS A 160 -16.92 -1.75 28.55
CA LYS A 160 -16.05 -0.88 29.36
C LYS A 160 -14.56 -0.92 29.00
N TYR A 161 -14.25 -1.31 27.76
CA TYR A 161 -12.90 -1.18 27.20
C TYR A 161 -12.63 0.25 26.70
N LEU A 162 -13.66 0.97 26.28
CA LEU A 162 -13.58 2.39 25.89
C LEU A 162 -14.36 3.28 26.86
N LEU A 163 -14.03 4.57 26.85
CA LEU A 163 -14.69 5.58 27.68
C LEU A 163 -16.18 5.67 27.35
N PRO A 164 -17.05 5.92 28.36
CA PRO A 164 -18.48 6.09 28.13
C PRO A 164 -18.76 7.30 27.25
N ILE A 165 -19.81 7.20 26.43
CA ILE A 165 -20.24 8.27 25.53
C ILE A 165 -21.26 9.16 26.25
N GLU A 166 -20.99 10.47 26.29
CA GLU A 166 -21.98 11.48 26.62
C GLU A 166 -22.36 12.29 25.37
N TYR A 167 -23.67 12.36 25.08
CA TYR A 167 -24.17 13.02 23.87
C TYR A 167 -24.30 14.55 24.02
N ASN A 168 -24.39 15.06 25.24
CA ASN A 168 -24.53 16.49 25.50
C ASN A 168 -23.86 16.89 26.83
N PRO A 169 -22.82 17.74 26.82
CA PRO A 169 -22.17 18.28 25.62
C PRO A 169 -21.51 17.17 24.79
N ILE A 170 -21.31 17.41 23.49
CA ILE A 170 -20.49 16.51 22.67
C ILE A 170 -19.08 16.51 23.25
N GLN A 171 -18.63 15.36 23.74
CA GLN A 171 -17.29 15.20 24.26
C GLN A 171 -16.36 14.67 23.16
N ILE A 172 -15.27 15.40 22.89
CA ILE A 172 -14.20 14.95 22.01
C ILE A 172 -13.09 14.39 22.89
N ILE A 173 -12.92 13.07 22.87
CA ILE A 173 -11.90 12.38 23.63
C ILE A 173 -10.57 12.50 22.88
N ASN A 174 -9.59 13.14 23.51
CA ASN A 174 -8.21 13.18 23.03
C ASN A 174 -7.31 12.55 24.08
N TYR A 175 -6.35 11.73 23.65
CA TYR A 175 -5.36 11.12 24.52
C TYR A 175 -4.06 11.92 24.45
N GLU A 176 -3.47 12.27 25.60
CA GLU A 176 -2.15 12.91 25.66
C GLU A 176 -1.03 11.90 25.37
N THR A 177 -1.24 10.65 25.79
CA THR A 177 -0.28 9.56 25.64
C THR A 177 -0.97 8.28 25.16
N CYS A 178 -0.19 7.38 24.57
CA CYS A 178 -0.55 5.97 24.41
C CYS A 178 0.56 5.08 24.98
N THR A 179 0.28 3.80 25.17
CA THR A 179 1.31 2.87 25.63
C THR A 179 2.31 2.58 24.52
N LEU A 180 3.55 2.31 24.87
CA LEU A 180 4.57 1.84 23.93
C LEU A 180 4.16 0.53 23.25
N GLU A 181 3.38 -0.31 23.94
CA GLU A 181 2.80 -1.52 23.36
C GLU A 181 1.90 -1.20 22.17
N PHE A 182 1.06 -0.16 22.29
CA PHE A 182 0.21 0.30 21.20
C PHE A 182 1.02 0.76 19.99
N LEU A 183 2.11 1.50 20.21
CA LEU A 183 3.04 1.90 19.15
C LEU A 183 3.80 0.70 18.54
N ALA A 184 4.18 -0.28 19.36
CA ALA A 184 4.88 -1.48 18.91
C ALA A 184 3.99 -2.41 18.09
N ASP A 185 2.69 -2.49 18.41
CA ASP A 185 1.71 -3.24 17.61
C ASP A 185 1.56 -2.62 16.20
N MET A 186 1.55 -1.29 16.10
CA MET A 186 1.60 -0.59 14.83
C MET A 186 2.85 -0.97 14.02
N TYR A 187 4.04 -0.94 14.64
CA TYR A 187 5.28 -1.39 13.98
C TYR A 187 5.16 -2.82 13.43
N LYS A 188 4.65 -3.74 14.25
CA LYS A 188 4.47 -5.15 13.88
C LYS A 188 3.53 -5.28 12.68
N SER A 189 2.38 -4.62 12.72
CA SER A 189 1.38 -4.63 11.65
C SER A 189 1.96 -4.14 10.31
N TYR A 190 2.64 -2.99 10.30
CA TYR A 190 3.29 -2.48 9.09
C TYR A 190 4.46 -3.35 8.61
N LYS A 191 5.19 -4.00 9.53
CA LYS A 191 6.27 -4.92 9.18
C LYS A 191 5.74 -6.19 8.50
N GLU A 192 4.66 -6.78 9.03
CA GLU A 192 4.00 -7.95 8.44
C GLU A 192 3.48 -7.66 7.04
N LEU A 193 2.84 -6.49 6.85
CA LEU A 193 2.40 -6.05 5.53
C LEU A 193 3.57 -5.86 4.55
N ASN A 194 4.66 -5.23 5.01
CA ASN A 194 5.85 -5.04 4.18
C ASN A 194 6.50 -6.38 3.78
N ASP A 195 6.50 -7.37 4.68
CA ASP A 195 7.01 -8.71 4.38
C ASP A 195 6.14 -9.43 3.33
N GLY A 196 4.82 -9.34 3.45
CA GLY A 196 3.90 -9.82 2.41
C GLY A 196 4.13 -9.12 1.07
N ALA A 197 4.36 -7.82 1.08
CA ALA A 197 4.57 -7.03 -0.12
C ALA A 197 5.90 -7.33 -0.81
N ASN A 198 6.96 -7.64 -0.05
CA ASN A 198 8.23 -8.12 -0.61
C ASN A 198 8.07 -9.46 -1.33
N LYS A 199 7.31 -10.42 -0.77
CA LYS A 199 7.00 -11.68 -1.47
C LYS A 199 6.25 -11.46 -2.78
N VAL A 200 5.26 -10.57 -2.76
CA VAL A 200 4.53 -10.18 -3.99
C VAL A 200 5.47 -9.51 -4.99
N PHE A 201 6.40 -8.68 -4.54
CA PHE A 201 7.39 -8.03 -5.39
C PHE A 201 8.36 -9.03 -6.04
N GLU A 202 8.83 -10.03 -5.31
CA GLU A 202 9.61 -11.13 -5.88
C GLU A 202 8.80 -11.88 -6.96
N SER A 203 7.52 -12.14 -6.70
CA SER A 203 6.60 -12.76 -7.67
C SER A 203 6.40 -11.87 -8.92
N MET A 204 6.31 -10.54 -8.77
CA MET A 204 6.30 -9.60 -9.89
C MET A 204 7.58 -9.69 -10.73
N MET A 205 8.74 -9.80 -10.08
CA MET A 205 10.02 -9.92 -10.77
C MET A 205 10.09 -11.22 -11.57
N LEU A 206 9.64 -12.35 -11.01
CA LEU A 206 9.60 -13.64 -11.73
C LEU A 206 8.69 -13.58 -12.95
N ASP A 207 7.54 -12.91 -12.88
CA ASP A 207 6.68 -12.67 -14.04
C ASP A 207 7.41 -11.87 -15.13
N TYR A 208 8.17 -10.86 -14.73
CA TYR A 208 8.88 -9.98 -15.64
C TYR A 208 10.05 -10.69 -16.32
N GLU A 209 10.84 -11.45 -15.57
CA GLU A 209 11.90 -12.31 -16.12
C GLU A 209 11.35 -13.35 -17.10
N PHE A 210 10.21 -13.97 -16.76
CA PHE A 210 9.54 -14.92 -17.63
C PHE A 210 9.13 -14.27 -18.95
N LEU A 211 8.53 -13.07 -18.88
CA LEU A 211 8.15 -12.32 -20.08
C LEU A 211 9.37 -11.93 -20.92
N LEU A 212 10.46 -11.50 -20.31
CA LEU A 212 11.67 -11.11 -21.03
C LEU A 212 12.48 -12.30 -21.56
N GLY A 213 12.35 -13.48 -20.96
CA GLY A 213 13.17 -14.65 -21.26
C GLY A 213 14.60 -14.54 -20.73
N THR A 214 14.86 -13.60 -19.83
CA THR A 214 16.17 -13.39 -19.20
C THR A 214 15.99 -12.92 -17.77
N LYS A 215 16.99 -13.19 -16.93
CA LYS A 215 17.07 -12.58 -15.61
C LYS A 215 17.21 -11.07 -15.71
N VAL A 216 16.68 -10.39 -14.70
CA VAL A 216 16.77 -8.94 -14.61
C VAL A 216 17.50 -8.51 -13.34
N GLU A 217 18.15 -7.36 -13.42
CA GLU A 217 18.77 -6.70 -12.27
C GLU A 217 18.10 -5.35 -12.06
N ILE A 218 17.89 -4.99 -10.78
CA ILE A 218 17.43 -3.66 -10.41
C ILE A 218 18.66 -2.78 -10.18
N ILE A 219 18.79 -1.73 -10.99
CA ILE A 219 19.86 -0.75 -10.87
C ILE A 219 19.26 0.58 -10.43
N ASP A 220 19.70 1.09 -9.28
CA ASP A 220 19.36 2.44 -8.82
C ASP A 220 20.12 3.48 -9.65
N VAL A 221 19.42 4.16 -10.55
CA VAL A 221 19.99 5.24 -11.36
C VAL A 221 19.77 6.59 -10.69
N ILE A 222 20.85 7.27 -10.33
CA ILE A 222 20.82 8.65 -9.82
C ILE A 222 20.87 9.61 -11.01
N ALA A 223 19.75 10.27 -11.28
CA ALA A 223 19.71 11.32 -12.31
C ALA A 223 20.49 12.55 -11.84
N MET A 224 21.43 13.03 -12.67
CA MET A 224 22.20 14.26 -12.40
C MET A 224 21.33 15.51 -12.53
N ASN A 225 20.23 15.42 -13.26
CA ASN A 225 19.27 16.52 -13.43
C ASN A 225 18.21 16.46 -12.33
N SER A 226 17.86 17.62 -11.79
CA SER A 226 16.75 17.77 -10.86
C SER A 226 15.42 17.36 -11.50
N LYS A 227 14.54 16.78 -10.69
CA LYS A 227 13.16 16.44 -11.10
C LYS A 227 12.38 17.73 -11.40
N GLY A 228 12.22 18.07 -12.67
CA GLY A 228 11.51 19.27 -13.12
C GLY A 228 9.99 19.10 -13.29
N MET A 229 9.32 20.21 -13.58
CA MET A 229 7.86 20.34 -13.74
C MET A 229 7.25 19.40 -14.79
N ALA A 230 8.01 18.95 -15.79
CA ALA A 230 7.53 17.99 -16.79
C ALA A 230 6.97 16.70 -16.16
N HIS A 231 7.49 16.27 -15.01
CA HIS A 231 6.95 15.11 -14.30
C HIS A 231 5.58 15.39 -13.68
N LEU A 232 5.32 16.64 -13.29
CA LEU A 232 4.01 17.06 -12.80
C LEU A 232 3.00 17.17 -13.94
N GLU A 233 3.44 17.57 -15.13
CA GLU A 233 2.56 17.62 -16.32
C GLU A 233 1.97 16.24 -16.66
N ALA A 234 2.72 15.16 -16.47
CA ALA A 234 2.19 13.80 -16.61
C ALA A 234 1.07 13.49 -15.59
N VAL A 235 1.21 13.98 -14.35
CA VAL A 235 0.19 13.82 -13.30
C VAL A 235 -1.05 14.67 -13.61
N LYS A 236 -0.87 15.92 -14.05
CA LYS A 236 -1.97 16.79 -14.46
C LYS A 236 -2.74 16.20 -15.64
N LEU A 237 -2.02 15.69 -16.64
CA LEU A 237 -2.61 15.01 -17.79
C LEU A 237 -3.41 13.78 -17.36
N ALA A 238 -2.86 12.95 -16.47
CA ALA A 238 -3.58 11.80 -15.92
C ALA A 238 -4.86 12.24 -15.18
N SER A 239 -4.80 13.31 -14.38
CA SER A 239 -5.96 13.87 -13.70
C SER A 239 -7.02 14.37 -14.69
N GLU A 240 -6.63 15.07 -15.76
CA GLU A 240 -7.54 15.54 -16.80
C GLU A 240 -8.19 14.38 -17.56
N ILE A 241 -7.46 13.29 -17.81
CA ILE A 241 -8.00 12.07 -18.43
C ILE A 241 -9.03 11.40 -17.52
N GLN A 242 -8.81 11.38 -16.20
CA GLN A 242 -9.69 10.73 -15.23
C GLN A 242 -10.96 11.53 -14.92
N GLY A 243 -10.87 12.86 -14.85
CA GLY A 243 -12.01 13.79 -14.69
C GLY A 243 -12.89 13.87 -15.94
#